data_AF-A0A6A6D4V9-F1
#
_entry.id   AF-A0A6A6D4V9-F1
#
_cell.length_a   1.000
_cell.length_b   1.000
_cell.length_c   1.000
_cell.angle_alpha   90.00
_cell.angle_beta   90.00
_cell.angle_gamma   90.00
#
_symmetry.space_group_name_H-M   'P 1'
#
loop_
_entity.id
_entity.type
_entity.pdbx_description
1 polymer ?
#
loop_
_entity_poly.entity_id
_entity_poly.type
_entity_poly.pdbx_seq_one_letter_code
_entity_poly.pdbx_strand_id
1 'polypeptide(L)'
;KSKTIVWSPQSKDVRRYQGAWRRVASRPTRNINTVVLDAQQRAGLIADMNEYLQPRSYRWYALRGIPYRREYLFHGPPGTGKSSLSFALAGLFCLDVYIISPLDLQITESDLSTLFSSLP
;
A
#
# COMPACT_ATOMS: atom_id res chain seq x y z
N LYS A 1 -4.68 11.71 16.79
CA LYS A 1 -3.43 11.32 16.08
C LYS A 1 -3.75 10.10 15.23
N SER A 2 -3.76 10.24 13.90
CA SER A 2 -4.00 9.11 13.00
C SER A 2 -2.84 8.09 13.14
N LYS A 3 -3.13 6.80 12.98
CA LYS A 3 -2.15 5.71 13.04
C LYS A 3 -2.29 4.89 11.77
N THR A 4 -1.17 4.50 11.17
CA THR A 4 -1.15 3.57 10.05
C THR A 4 -1.02 2.15 10.61
N ILE A 5 -1.96 1.27 10.28
CA ILE A 5 -1.86 -0.14 10.66
C ILE A 5 -1.05 -0.87 9.59
N VAL A 6 -0.15 -1.73 10.05
CA VAL A 6 0.67 -2.56 9.19
C VAL A 6 0.21 -3.99 9.31
N TRP A 7 -0.06 -4.61 8.16
CA TRP A 7 -0.54 -5.97 8.00
C TRP A 7 0.49 -6.81 7.25
N SER A 8 0.60 -8.08 7.63
CA SER A 8 1.37 -9.09 6.90
C SER A 8 0.49 -10.30 6.61
N PRO A 9 0.80 -11.11 5.58
CA PRO A 9 0.15 -12.38 5.37
C PRO A 9 0.28 -13.27 6.61
N GLN A 10 -0.76 -14.03 6.92
CA GLN A 10 -0.71 -15.06 7.95
C GLN A 10 -0.03 -16.34 7.41
N SER A 11 0.44 -17.24 8.27
CA SER A 11 0.93 -18.55 7.83
C SER A 11 -0.22 -19.40 7.26
N LYS A 12 0.10 -20.29 6.32
CA LYS A 12 -0.90 -21.12 5.62
C LYS A 12 -1.86 -21.84 6.56
N ASP A 13 -1.36 -22.39 7.65
CA ASP A 13 -2.16 -23.16 8.61
C ASP A 13 -3.23 -22.33 9.31
N VAL A 14 -2.94 -21.04 9.55
CA VAL A 14 -3.81 -20.16 10.33
C VAL A 14 -4.80 -19.41 9.42
N ARG A 15 -4.45 -19.15 8.15
CA ARG A 15 -5.36 -18.52 7.17
C ARG A 15 -6.69 -19.24 7.01
N ARG A 16 -6.69 -20.57 7.21
CA ARG A 16 -7.89 -21.41 7.13
C ARG A 16 -8.94 -21.07 8.20
N TYR A 17 -8.55 -20.42 9.30
CA TYR A 17 -9.41 -20.24 10.46
C TYR A 17 -9.50 -18.79 10.95
N GLN A 18 -8.49 -17.94 10.73
CA GLN A 18 -8.42 -16.59 11.33
C GLN A 18 -8.25 -15.43 10.32
N GLY A 19 -8.44 -15.70 9.03
CA GLY A 19 -8.36 -14.70 7.95
C GLY A 19 -6.96 -14.57 7.34
N ALA A 20 -6.89 -13.92 6.17
CA ALA A 20 -5.66 -13.94 5.36
C ALA A 20 -4.53 -13.04 5.91
N TRP A 21 -4.90 -12.00 6.67
CA TRP A 21 -4.02 -10.92 7.10
C TRP A 21 -3.90 -10.84 8.63
N ARG A 22 -2.68 -10.63 9.12
CA ARG A 22 -2.38 -10.42 10.54
C ARG A 22 -1.82 -9.01 10.74
N ARG A 23 -2.35 -8.29 11.73
CA ARG A 23 -1.80 -7.01 12.17
C ARG A 23 -0.44 -7.23 12.83
N VAL A 24 0.60 -6.60 12.30
CA VAL A 24 1.98 -6.71 12.81
C VAL A 24 2.44 -5.47 13.57
N ALA A 25 1.93 -4.29 13.21
CA ALA A 25 2.30 -3.07 13.89
C ALA A 25 1.22 -1.98 13.79
N SER A 26 1.35 -1.00 14.68
CA SER A 26 0.63 0.27 14.60
C SER A 26 1.66 1.38 14.69
N ARG A 27 1.85 2.10 13.59
CA ARG A 27 2.86 3.16 13.51
C ARG A 27 2.18 4.53 13.55
N PRO A 28 2.73 5.51 14.27
CA PRO A 28 2.27 6.89 14.13
C PRO A 28 2.48 7.36 12.69
N THR A 29 1.55 8.15 12.17
CA THR A 29 1.68 8.73 10.83
C THR A 29 2.94 9.56 10.71
N ARG A 30 3.79 9.21 9.74
CA ARG A 30 5.00 9.99 9.42
C ARG A 30 4.62 11.12 8.48
N ASN A 31 5.01 12.35 8.80
CA ASN A 31 4.78 13.49 7.92
C ASN A 31 5.60 13.33 6.63
N ILE A 32 4.95 13.46 5.47
CA ILE A 32 5.56 13.35 4.14
C ILE A 32 6.71 14.34 3.93
N ASN A 33 6.69 15.48 4.62
CA ASN A 33 7.76 16.48 4.56
C ASN A 33 9.08 16.00 5.19
N THR A 34 9.04 14.96 6.02
CA THR A 34 10.25 14.34 6.62
C THR A 34 10.93 13.31 5.72
N VAL A 35 10.38 13.06 4.53
CA VAL A 35 10.96 12.19 3.52
C VAL A 35 11.65 13.07 2.49
N VAL A 36 12.96 12.89 2.33
CA VAL A 36 13.76 13.64 1.38
C VAL A 36 13.53 13.06 -0.01
N LEU A 37 12.78 13.80 -0.83
CA LEU A 37 12.51 13.54 -2.24
C LEU A 37 12.53 14.90 -2.95
N ASP A 38 12.84 14.90 -4.24
CA ASP A 38 12.68 16.11 -5.06
C ASP A 38 11.27 16.70 -4.91
N ALA A 39 11.19 18.03 -4.79
CA ALA A 39 9.95 18.71 -4.47
C ALA A 39 8.89 18.52 -5.56
N GLN A 40 9.30 18.52 -6.83
CA GLN A 40 8.40 18.33 -7.97
C GLN A 40 7.93 16.87 -8.05
N GLN A 41 8.83 15.90 -7.84
CA GLN A 41 8.47 14.48 -7.78
C GLN A 41 7.46 14.20 -6.66
N ARG A 42 7.71 14.75 -5.46
CA ARG A 42 6.80 14.61 -4.32
C ARG A 42 5.43 15.21 -4.59
N ALA A 43 5.39 16.42 -5.14
CA ALA A 43 4.14 17.11 -5.46
C ALA A 43 3.33 16.34 -6.51
N GLY A 44 3.99 15.87 -7.58
CA GLY A 44 3.34 15.05 -8.62
C GLY A 44 2.75 13.76 -8.07
N LEU A 45 3.48 13.05 -7.20
CA LEU A 45 3.00 11.81 -6.59
C LEU A 45 1.78 12.04 -5.69
N ILE A 46 1.80 13.08 -4.86
CA ILE A 46 0.66 13.42 -3.98
C ILE A 46 -0.55 13.83 -4.82
N ALA A 47 -0.35 14.65 -5.85
CA ALA A 47 -1.42 15.08 -6.74
C ALA A 47 -2.09 13.89 -7.45
N ASP A 48 -1.28 12.96 -7.99
CA ASP A 48 -1.76 11.76 -8.66
C ASP A 48 -2.57 10.84 -7.74
N MET A 49 -2.06 10.56 -6.53
CA MET A 49 -2.79 9.75 -5.55
C MET A 49 -4.09 10.41 -5.10
N ASN A 50 -4.05 11.74 -4.88
CA ASN A 50 -5.23 12.50 -4.50
C ASN A 50 -6.29 12.48 -5.61
N GLU A 51 -5.88 12.61 -6.87
CA GLU A 51 -6.80 12.49 -8.01
C GLU A 51 -7.35 11.06 -8.15
N TYR A 52 -6.50 10.04 -8.04
CA TYR A 52 -6.91 8.65 -8.11
C TYR A 52 -8.02 8.33 -7.10
N LEU A 53 -7.84 8.75 -5.83
CA LEU A 53 -8.79 8.47 -4.74
C LEU A 53 -10.11 9.26 -4.83
N GLN A 54 -10.27 10.19 -5.77
CA GLN A 54 -11.52 10.94 -5.89
C GLN A 54 -12.65 10.08 -6.50
N PRO A 55 -13.90 10.23 -6.03
CA PRO A 55 -15.05 9.48 -6.56
C PRO A 55 -15.28 9.64 -8.08
N ARG A 56 -14.88 10.80 -8.63
CA ARG A 56 -14.98 11.06 -10.08
C ARG A 56 -14.05 10.15 -10.89
N SER A 57 -12.87 9.84 -10.36
CA SER A 57 -11.88 8.99 -11.00
C SER A 57 -12.39 7.56 -11.05
N TYR A 58 -12.95 7.05 -9.95
CA TYR A 58 -13.63 5.75 -9.95
C TYR A 58 -14.69 5.63 -11.06
N ARG A 59 -15.57 6.65 -11.20
CA ARG A 59 -16.58 6.68 -12.27
C ARG A 59 -15.96 6.69 -13.67
N TRP A 60 -14.89 7.45 -13.85
CA TRP A 60 -14.17 7.54 -15.13
C TRP A 60 -13.60 6.18 -15.57
N TYR A 61 -13.05 5.41 -14.62
CA TYR A 61 -12.54 4.05 -14.87
C TYR A 61 -13.68 3.09 -15.20
N ALA A 62 -14.76 3.11 -14.41
CA ALA A 62 -15.92 2.24 -14.60
C ALA A 62 -16.59 2.45 -15.97
N LEU A 63 -16.78 3.71 -16.38
CA LEU A 63 -17.38 4.06 -17.69
C LEU A 63 -16.56 3.56 -18.89
N ARG A 64 -15.26 3.32 -18.71
CA ARG A 64 -14.35 2.84 -19.76
C ARG A 64 -14.06 1.34 -19.67
N GLY A 65 -14.61 0.65 -18.66
CA GLY A 65 -14.29 -0.75 -18.40
C GLY A 65 -12.83 -0.99 -18.01
N ILE A 66 -12.12 0.03 -17.50
CA ILE A 66 -10.73 -0.10 -17.08
C ILE A 66 -10.71 -0.55 -15.62
N PRO A 67 -9.98 -1.62 -15.26
CA PRO A 67 -9.81 -2.02 -13.86
C PRO A 67 -9.31 -0.86 -13.00
N TYR A 68 -10.02 -0.58 -11.92
CA TYR A 68 -9.66 0.50 -10.99
C TYR A 68 -8.50 0.04 -10.09
N ARG A 69 -7.28 0.19 -10.62
CA ARG A 69 -6.02 -0.16 -9.97
C ARG A 69 -4.95 0.88 -10.33
N ARG A 70 -4.12 1.24 -9.34
CA ARG A 70 -2.96 2.12 -9.52
C ARG A 70 -1.74 1.51 -8.85
N GLU A 71 -0.64 1.43 -9.60
CA GLU A 71 0.61 0.82 -9.15
C GLU A 71 1.73 1.87 -9.23
N TYR A 72 2.60 1.89 -8.22
CA TYR A 72 3.74 2.80 -8.14
C TYR A 72 5.03 1.99 -7.94
N LEU A 73 6.03 2.25 -8.78
CA LEU A 73 7.35 1.63 -8.67
C LEU A 73 8.37 2.64 -8.15
N PHE A 74 8.78 2.49 -6.90
CA PHE A 74 9.89 3.27 -6.34
C PHE A 74 11.20 2.49 -6.50
N HIS A 75 12.15 3.04 -7.26
CA HIS A 75 13.45 2.41 -7.52
C HIS A 75 14.61 3.35 -7.15
N GLY A 76 15.81 2.77 -6.98
CA GLY A 76 17.03 3.50 -6.63
C GLY A 76 17.85 2.79 -5.54
N PRO A 77 19.04 3.31 -5.19
CA PRO A 77 19.97 2.69 -4.26
C PRO A 77 19.34 2.31 -2.90
N PRO A 78 19.84 1.27 -2.20
CA PRO A 78 19.36 0.97 -0.85
C PRO A 78 19.59 2.18 0.08
N GLY A 79 18.69 2.37 1.06
CA GLY A 79 18.79 3.48 2.01
C GLY A 79 18.22 4.83 1.55
N THR A 80 17.74 4.97 0.32
CA THR A 80 17.16 6.23 -0.20
C THR A 80 15.73 6.54 0.28
N GLY A 81 15.25 5.88 1.33
CA GLY A 81 13.94 6.20 1.93
C GLY A 81 12.70 5.71 1.17
N LYS A 82 12.81 4.85 0.15
CA LYS A 82 11.67 4.29 -0.60
C LYS A 82 10.56 3.70 0.28
N SER A 83 10.91 2.80 1.20
CA SER A 83 9.93 2.22 2.13
C SER A 83 9.37 3.27 3.09
N SER A 84 10.20 4.24 3.49
CA SER A 84 9.76 5.37 4.33
C SER A 84 8.74 6.26 3.61
N LEU A 85 8.92 6.47 2.30
CA LEU A 85 7.98 7.19 1.45
C LEU A 85 6.62 6.50 1.43
N SER A 86 6.59 5.18 1.24
CA SER A 86 5.33 4.39 1.24
C SER A 86 4.55 4.57 2.55
N PHE A 87 5.21 4.49 3.71
CA PHE A 87 4.53 4.71 5.00
C PHE A 87 4.06 6.14 5.19
N ALA A 88 4.81 7.13 4.70
CA ALA A 88 4.41 8.53 4.80
C ALA A 88 3.19 8.84 3.92
N LEU A 89 3.12 8.27 2.72
CA LEU A 89 1.95 8.38 1.83
C LEU A 89 0.72 7.71 2.42
N ALA A 90 0.87 6.48 2.94
CA ALA A 90 -0.21 5.79 3.63
C ALA A 90 -0.74 6.62 4.82
N GLY A 91 0.16 7.22 5.60
CA GLY A 91 -0.22 8.12 6.68
C GLY A 91 -0.92 9.40 6.23
N LEU A 92 -0.50 9.97 5.09
CA LEU A 92 -1.12 11.18 4.50
C LEU A 92 -2.56 10.92 4.04
N PHE A 93 -2.80 9.78 3.40
CA PHE A 93 -4.12 9.40 2.87
C PHE A 93 -4.96 8.56 3.85
N CYS A 94 -4.49 8.37 5.10
CA CYS A 94 -5.15 7.55 6.11
C CYS A 94 -5.43 6.11 5.65
N LEU A 95 -4.49 5.53 4.92
CA LEU A 95 -4.54 4.15 4.43
C LEU A 95 -3.71 3.22 5.32
N ASP A 96 -4.13 1.97 5.37
CA ASP A 96 -3.36 0.87 5.97
C ASP A 96 -2.33 0.32 4.97
N VAL A 97 -1.27 -0.30 5.51
CA VAL A 97 -0.16 -0.84 4.70
C VAL A 97 -0.13 -2.36 4.82
N TYR A 98 -0.27 -3.03 3.68
CA TYR A 98 -0.21 -4.48 3.56
C TYR A 98 1.14 -4.86 2.93
N ILE A 99 1.99 -5.58 3.66
CA ILE A 99 3.35 -5.92 3.24
C ILE A 99 3.42 -7.40 2.91
N ILE A 100 3.76 -7.71 1.66
CA ILE A 100 4.06 -9.06 1.20
C ILE A 100 5.55 -9.13 0.87
N SER A 101 6.23 -10.18 1.34
CA SER A 101 7.59 -10.50 0.90
C SER A 101 7.51 -11.57 -0.19
N PRO A 102 7.92 -11.28 -1.44
CA PRO A 102 7.95 -12.27 -2.52
C PRO A 102 8.91 -13.44 -2.24
N LEU A 103 9.88 -13.22 -1.34
CA LEU A 103 10.87 -14.23 -0.96
C LEU A 103 10.36 -15.20 0.12
N ASP A 104 9.12 -15.02 0.60
CA ASP A 104 8.54 -15.91 1.59
C ASP A 104 8.13 -17.24 0.94
N LEU A 105 8.88 -18.30 1.24
CA LEU A 105 8.64 -19.66 0.74
C LEU A 105 7.26 -20.22 1.13
N GLN A 106 6.59 -19.60 2.10
CA GLN A 106 5.27 -19.99 2.57
C GLN A 106 4.13 -19.33 1.78
N ILE A 107 4.40 -18.56 0.72
CA ILE A 107 3.38 -17.90 -0.08
C ILE A 107 3.43 -18.43 -1.52
N THR A 108 2.36 -19.11 -1.95
CA THR A 108 2.20 -19.52 -3.36
C THR A 108 1.52 -18.45 -4.20
N GLU A 109 1.48 -18.63 -5.52
CA GLU A 109 0.72 -17.75 -6.42
C GLU A 109 -0.79 -17.74 -6.12
N SER A 110 -1.37 -18.91 -5.83
CA SER A 110 -2.76 -19.03 -5.40
C SER A 110 -3.04 -18.29 -4.08
N ASP A 111 -2.08 -18.32 -3.16
CA ASP A 111 -2.13 -17.56 -1.92
C ASP A 111 -2.10 -16.05 -2.18
N LEU A 112 -1.30 -15.58 -3.13
CA LEU A 112 -1.26 -14.16 -3.51
C LEU A 112 -2.60 -13.68 -4.06
N SER A 113 -3.21 -14.45 -4.96
CA SER A 113 -4.55 -14.13 -5.49
C SER A 113 -5.59 -14.02 -4.38
N THR A 114 -5.55 -14.93 -3.41
CA THR A 114 -6.43 -14.93 -2.23
C THR A 114 -6.16 -13.73 -1.31
N LEU A 115 -4.89 -13.37 -1.10
CA LEU A 115 -4.49 -12.20 -0.30
C LEU A 115 -5.00 -10.89 -0.93
N PHE A 116 -4.84 -10.72 -2.25
CA PHE A 116 -5.34 -9.54 -2.95
C PHE A 116 -6.87 -9.46 -2.92
N SER A 117 -7.57 -10.60 -3.06
CA SER A 117 -9.04 -10.65 -3.03
C SER A 117 -9.63 -10.43 -1.64
N SER A 118 -8.82 -10.53 -0.58
CA SER A 118 -9.23 -10.35 0.81
C SER A 118 -8.80 -9.00 1.40
N LEU A 119 -8.29 -8.09 0.57
CA LEU A 119 -8.09 -6.69 0.96
C LEU A 119 -9.46 -6.03 1.23
N PRO A 120 -9.55 -5.14 2.23
CA PRO A 120 -10.78 -4.43 2.57
C PRO A 120 -11.21 -3.42 1.50
#